data_AF-A0A519SIC0-F1
#
_entry.id   AF-A0A519SIC0-F1
#
_cell.length_a   1.000
_cell.length_b   1.000
_cell.length_c   1.000
_cell.angle_alpha   90.00
_cell.angle_beta   90.00
_cell.angle_gamma   90.00
#
_symmetry.space_group_name_H-M   'P 1'
#
loop_
_entity.id
_entity.type
_entity.pdbx_description
1 polymer ?
#
loop_
_entity_poly.entity_id
_entity_poly.type
_entity_poly.pdbx_seq_one_letter_code
_entity_poly.pdbx_strand_id
1 'polypeptide(L)'
;MTINVYTEQTPNPATMKFMVNKLLINGSEDFATKESAEHSPFAKELYKFNFVNGVFFASNFVTITKTEDAEWADVEPILKEFVKGAVESEYKIKEETSDEAPAFEGSDLEIKIQQILHDYVRP
;
A
#
# COMPACT_ATOMS: atom_id res chain seq x y z
N MET A 1 -2.26 -17.94 13.92
CA MET A 1 -2.30 -16.49 14.20
C MET A 1 -3.51 -15.93 13.48
N THR A 2 -4.32 -15.08 14.10
CA THR A 2 -5.48 -14.49 13.41
C THR A 2 -5.02 -13.29 12.60
N ILE A 3 -5.10 -13.36 11.26
CA ILE A 3 -4.85 -12.23 10.38
C ILE A 3 -6.14 -11.40 10.24
N ASN A 4 -6.07 -10.12 10.60
CA ASN A 4 -7.15 -9.16 10.45
C ASN A 4 -6.86 -8.23 9.28
N VAL A 5 -7.85 -8.06 8.40
CA VAL A 5 -7.81 -7.15 7.25
C VAL A 5 -8.91 -6.11 7.39
N TYR A 6 -8.55 -4.83 7.32
CA TYR A 6 -9.46 -3.69 7.42
C TYR A 6 -9.45 -2.92 6.11
N THR A 7 -10.59 -2.39 5.70
CA THR A 7 -10.70 -1.53 4.52
C THR A 7 -10.94 -0.08 4.93
N GLU A 8 -10.25 0.83 4.26
CA GLU A 8 -10.35 2.26 4.46
C GLU A 8 -10.63 2.92 3.10
N GLN A 9 -11.67 3.75 3.08
CA GLN A 9 -12.04 4.51 1.90
C GLN A 9 -10.99 5.60 1.67
N THR A 10 -10.54 5.71 0.43
CA THR A 10 -9.67 6.81 0.02
C THR A 10 -10.54 7.89 -0.66
N PRO A 11 -10.07 9.16 -0.74
CA PRO A 11 -10.77 10.19 -1.50
C PRO A 11 -10.91 9.83 -2.99
N ASN A 12 -10.13 8.87 -3.50
CA ASN A 12 -10.30 8.33 -4.84
C ASN A 12 -11.32 7.17 -4.83
N PRO A 13 -12.51 7.31 -5.44
CA PRO A 13 -13.54 6.25 -5.44
C PRO A 13 -13.08 4.97 -6.18
N ALA A 14 -12.10 5.07 -7.07
CA ALA A 14 -11.52 3.93 -7.76
C ALA A 14 -10.47 3.17 -6.93
N THR A 15 -10.02 3.71 -5.79
CA THR A 15 -8.95 3.10 -4.98
C THR A 15 -9.43 2.85 -3.56
N MET A 16 -9.13 1.67 -3.03
CA MET A 16 -9.40 1.34 -1.63
C MET A 16 -8.16 0.78 -0.95
N LYS A 17 -7.99 1.15 0.32
CA LYS A 17 -6.85 0.76 1.13
C LYS A 17 -7.23 -0.43 2.00
N PHE A 18 -6.43 -1.48 1.96
CA PHE A 18 -6.58 -2.70 2.75
C PHE A 18 -5.43 -2.77 3.74
N MET A 19 -5.71 -2.49 5.02
CA MET A 19 -4.74 -2.54 6.10
C MET A 19 -4.74 -3.93 6.74
N VAL A 20 -3.56 -4.42 7.07
CA VAL A 20 -3.37 -5.69 7.76
C VAL A 20 -2.62 -5.50 9.07
N ASN A 21 -2.83 -6.41 10.03
CA ASN A 21 -2.13 -6.37 11.31
C ASN A 21 -0.69 -6.94 11.27
N LYS A 22 -0.14 -7.19 10.08
CA LYS A 22 1.21 -7.73 9.84
C LYS A 22 1.96 -6.81 8.88
N LEU A 23 3.27 -6.69 9.05
CA LEU A 23 4.10 -5.96 8.10
C LEU A 23 4.15 -6.74 6.77
N LEU A 24 3.79 -6.06 5.69
CA LEU A 24 3.82 -6.58 4.33
C LEU A 24 5.21 -6.38 3.72
N ILE A 25 5.68 -5.12 3.67
CA ILE A 25 6.94 -4.74 3.03
C ILE A 25 7.66 -3.65 3.84
N ASN A 26 8.99 -3.69 3.87
CA ASN A 26 9.82 -2.64 4.48
C ASN A 26 10.05 -1.50 3.48
N GLY A 27 9.03 -0.66 3.28
CA GLY A 27 9.07 0.46 2.33
C GLY A 27 7.74 0.59 1.60
N SER A 28 7.81 0.99 0.33
CA SER A 28 6.66 1.02 -0.57
C SER A 28 7.07 0.51 -1.95
N GLU A 29 6.17 -0.23 -2.60
CA GLU A 29 6.37 -0.74 -3.96
C GLU A 29 5.09 -0.54 -4.76
N ASP A 30 5.24 0.04 -5.95
CA ASP A 30 4.12 0.31 -6.85
C ASP A 30 4.07 -0.67 -8.01
N PHE A 31 2.88 -1.23 -8.23
CA PHE A 31 2.58 -2.12 -9.34
C PHE A 31 1.40 -1.51 -10.10
N ALA A 32 1.71 -0.50 -10.92
CA ALA A 32 0.72 0.16 -11.78
C ALA A 32 0.32 -0.70 -13.00
N THR A 33 1.16 -1.65 -13.41
CA THR A 33 0.91 -2.52 -14.58
C THR A 33 1.10 -3.99 -14.25
N LYS A 34 0.47 -4.85 -15.07
CA LYS A 34 0.60 -6.31 -14.96
C LYS A 34 2.04 -6.80 -15.11
N GLU A 35 2.84 -6.15 -15.95
CA GLU A 35 4.26 -6.47 -16.13
C GLU A 35 5.05 -6.24 -14.84
N SER A 36 4.87 -5.09 -14.18
CA SER A 36 5.51 -4.83 -12.88
C SER A 36 5.07 -5.86 -11.84
N ALA A 37 3.78 -6.22 -11.85
CA ALA A 37 3.23 -7.19 -10.93
C ALA A 37 3.81 -8.61 -11.10
N GLU A 38 4.42 -8.96 -12.24
CA GLU A 38 5.04 -10.28 -12.43
C GLU A 38 6.24 -10.50 -11.48
N HIS A 39 6.89 -9.42 -11.03
CA HIS A 39 7.99 -9.45 -10.07
C HIS A 39 7.53 -9.72 -8.62
N SER A 40 6.21 -9.82 -8.40
CA SER A 40 5.59 -10.00 -7.10
C SER A 40 4.54 -11.12 -7.16
N PRO A 41 4.75 -12.27 -6.51
CA PRO A 41 3.72 -13.30 -6.50
C PRO A 41 2.41 -12.79 -5.86
N PHE A 42 2.47 -11.89 -4.89
CA PHE A 42 1.27 -11.26 -4.33
C PHE A 42 0.55 -10.38 -5.37
N ALA A 43 1.26 -9.43 -6.00
CA ALA A 43 0.63 -8.53 -6.98
C ALA A 43 0.14 -9.29 -8.22
N LYS A 44 0.89 -10.29 -8.69
CA LYS A 44 0.53 -11.14 -9.81
C LYS A 44 -0.82 -11.83 -9.61
N GLU A 45 -1.06 -12.38 -8.43
CA GLU A 45 -2.34 -13.00 -8.10
C GLU A 45 -3.48 -11.96 -8.03
N LEU A 46 -3.22 -10.75 -7.51
CA LEU A 46 -4.20 -9.67 -7.56
C LEU A 46 -4.55 -9.26 -9.00
N TYR A 47 -3.57 -9.22 -9.89
CA TYR A 47 -3.77 -8.93 -11.32
C TYR A 47 -4.44 -10.07 -12.10
N LYS A 48 -4.69 -11.24 -11.49
CA LYS A 48 -5.57 -12.26 -12.10
C LYS A 48 -7.04 -11.86 -12.06
N PHE A 49 -7.41 -10.97 -11.14
CA PHE A 49 -8.75 -10.43 -11.09
C PHE A 49 -8.92 -9.36 -12.18
N ASN A 50 -9.86 -9.59 -13.10
CA ASN A 50 -10.11 -8.69 -14.23
C ASN A 50 -10.56 -7.27 -13.84
N PHE A 51 -10.96 -7.09 -12.57
CA PHE A 51 -11.36 -5.83 -11.99
C PHE A 51 -10.23 -5.06 -11.31
N VAL A 52 -9.02 -5.62 -11.20
CA VAL A 52 -7.86 -4.95 -10.62
C VAL A 52 -7.07 -4.25 -11.73
N ASN A 53 -6.88 -2.95 -11.57
CA ASN A 53 -6.15 -2.11 -12.51
C ASN A 53 -4.76 -1.72 -12.00
N GLY A 54 -4.64 -1.49 -10.69
CA GLY A 54 -3.40 -1.06 -10.03
C GLY A 54 -3.30 -1.63 -8.62
N VAL A 55 -2.08 -1.93 -8.18
CA VAL A 55 -1.80 -2.39 -6.82
C VAL A 55 -0.60 -1.65 -6.27
N PHE A 56 -0.66 -1.19 -5.03
CA PHE A 56 0.47 -0.56 -4.36
C PHE A 56 0.58 -1.08 -2.93
N PHE A 57 1.78 -1.47 -2.54
CA PHE A 57 2.06 -2.00 -1.20
C PHE A 57 2.91 -0.99 -0.44
N ALA A 58 2.57 -0.76 0.83
CA ALA A 58 3.42 0.02 1.72
C ALA A 58 3.26 -0.44 3.17
N SER A 59 4.39 -0.58 3.87
CA SER A 59 4.44 -0.97 5.29
C SER A 59 3.52 -2.16 5.62
N ASN A 60 2.34 -1.91 6.19
CA ASN A 60 1.35 -2.91 6.59
C ASN A 60 0.00 -2.77 5.86
N PHE A 61 -0.03 -2.13 4.69
CA PHE A 61 -1.24 -1.97 3.90
C PHE A 61 -0.99 -2.14 2.40
N VAL A 62 -2.05 -2.49 1.68
CA VAL A 62 -2.08 -2.57 0.21
C VAL A 62 -3.25 -1.73 -0.30
N THR A 63 -3.00 -0.86 -1.27
CA THR A 63 -4.06 -0.15 -1.98
C THR A 63 -4.31 -0.82 -3.30
N ILE A 64 -5.58 -1.03 -3.61
CA ILE A 64 -6.00 -1.66 -4.85
C ILE A 64 -6.86 -0.65 -5.60
N THR A 65 -6.50 -0.43 -6.86
CA THR A 65 -7.27 0.39 -7.79
C THR A 65 -8.10 -0.55 -8.65
N LYS A 66 -9.42 -0.40 -8.58
CA LYS A 66 -10.35 -1.17 -9.39
C LYS A 66 -10.58 -0.53 -10.76
N THR A 67 -11.09 -1.29 -11.70
CA THR A 67 -11.63 -0.77 -12.97
C THR A 67 -12.99 -0.08 -12.76
N GLU A 68 -13.41 0.72 -13.74
CA GLU A 68 -14.73 1.39 -13.71
C GLU A 68 -15.89 0.41 -13.76
N ASP A 69 -15.69 -0.77 -14.37
CA ASP A 69 -16.72 -1.80 -14.55
C ASP A 69 -17.05 -2.58 -13.26
N ALA A 70 -16.21 -2.47 -12.22
CA ALA A 70 -16.34 -3.25 -10.99
C ALA A 70 -16.94 -2.44 -9.84
N GLU A 71 -17.70 -3.09 -8.96
CA GLU A 71 -18.27 -2.47 -7.76
C GLU A 71 -17.57 -2.93 -6.49
N TRP A 72 -17.24 -1.99 -5.58
CA TRP A 72 -16.59 -2.31 -4.30
C TRP A 72 -17.42 -3.26 -3.43
N ALA A 73 -18.74 -3.22 -3.51
CA ALA A 73 -19.61 -4.13 -2.76
C ALA A 73 -19.36 -5.62 -3.10
N ASP A 74 -18.96 -5.91 -4.34
CA ASP A 74 -18.69 -7.28 -4.81
C ASP A 74 -17.20 -7.63 -4.67
N VAL A 75 -16.31 -6.70 -5.01
CA VAL A 75 -14.86 -6.97 -5.00
C VAL A 75 -14.22 -6.85 -3.62
N GLU A 76 -14.75 -6.03 -2.71
CA GLU A 76 -14.21 -5.87 -1.35
C GLU A 76 -14.11 -7.21 -0.59
N PRO A 77 -15.18 -8.02 -0.45
CA PRO A 77 -15.10 -9.27 0.30
C PRO A 77 -14.10 -10.25 -0.32
N ILE A 78 -14.04 -10.33 -1.65
CA ILE A 78 -13.11 -11.19 -2.39
C ILE A 78 -11.67 -10.78 -2.12
N LEU A 79 -11.37 -9.48 -2.22
CA LEU A 79 -10.03 -8.94 -1.98
C LEU A 79 -9.62 -9.06 -0.51
N LYS A 80 -10.54 -8.86 0.44
CA LYS A 80 -10.27 -9.08 1.87
C LYS A 80 -9.85 -10.52 2.15
N GLU A 81 -10.59 -11.49 1.63
CA GLU A 81 -10.28 -12.90 1.79
C GLU A 81 -8.95 -13.26 1.13
N PHE A 82 -8.72 -12.75 -0.09
CA PHE A 82 -7.47 -12.94 -0.81
C PHE A 82 -6.27 -12.38 -0.04
N VAL A 83 -6.33 -11.12 0.40
CA VAL A 83 -5.26 -10.47 1.17
C VAL A 83 -4.99 -11.22 2.46
N LYS A 84 -6.04 -11.67 3.16
CA LYS A 84 -5.90 -12.48 4.37
C LYS A 84 -5.14 -13.79 4.08
N GLY A 85 -5.57 -14.53 3.05
CA GLY A 85 -4.95 -15.80 2.67
C GLY A 85 -3.51 -15.65 2.18
N ALA A 86 -3.23 -14.59 1.42
CA ALA A 86 -1.88 -14.28 0.93
C ALA A 86 -0.92 -13.91 2.08
N VAL A 87 -1.39 -13.15 3.07
CA VAL A 87 -0.61 -12.82 4.28
C VAL A 87 -0.41 -14.03 5.18
N GLU A 88 -1.42 -14.89 5.32
CA GLU A 88 -1.33 -16.14 6.08
C GLU A 88 -0.37 -17.13 5.43
N SER A 89 -0.33 -17.17 4.09
CA SER A 89 0.58 -18.00 3.29
C SER A 89 1.95 -17.36 3.08
N GLU A 90 2.21 -16.19 3.66
CA GLU A 90 3.48 -15.45 3.57
C GLU A 90 3.96 -15.19 2.13
N TYR A 91 3.03 -14.79 1.26
CA TYR A 91 3.35 -14.42 -0.12
C TYR A 91 4.43 -13.33 -0.15
N LYS A 92 5.49 -13.57 -0.91
CA LYS A 92 6.51 -12.55 -1.17
C LYS A 92 5.89 -11.43 -2.00
N ILE A 93 6.14 -10.18 -1.61
CA ILE A 93 5.70 -9.00 -2.39
C ILE A 93 6.78 -8.55 -3.37
N LYS A 94 8.02 -8.97 -3.17
CA LYS A 94 9.14 -8.74 -4.08
C LYS A 94 10.05 -9.96 -4.04
N GLU A 95 10.49 -10.47 -5.20
CA GLU A 95 11.64 -11.37 -5.23
C GLU A 95 12.89 -10.58 -4.84
N GLU A 96 13.60 -11.08 -3.83
CA GLU A 96 14.65 -10.40 -3.08
C GLU A 96 15.69 -9.70 -3.98
N THR A 97 15.65 -8.37 -3.99
CA THR A 97 16.87 -7.57 -3.90
C THR A 97 16.74 -6.80 -2.60
N SER A 98 17.55 -7.20 -1.63
CA SER A 98 17.83 -6.42 -0.43
C SER A 98 18.26 -5.01 -0.85
N ASP A 99 17.35 -4.05 -0.78
CA ASP A 99 17.72 -2.65 -0.76
C ASP A 99 16.89 -1.97 0.31
N GLU A 100 17.59 -1.76 1.42
CA GLU A 100 17.62 -0.53 2.19
C GLU A 100 16.29 0.24 2.24
N ALA A 101 15.77 0.36 3.46
CA ALA A 101 14.68 1.27 3.77
C ALA A 101 14.81 2.56 2.96
N PRO A 102 13.78 3.04 2.24
CA PRO A 102 13.79 4.42 1.84
C PRO A 102 13.83 5.18 3.16
N ALA A 103 14.98 5.79 3.45
CA ALA A 103 15.07 6.85 4.40
C ALA A 103 13.91 7.79 4.06
N PHE A 104 12.98 7.91 5.00
CA PHE A 104 11.95 8.92 4.94
C PHE A 104 12.70 10.26 4.88
N GLU A 105 12.98 10.77 3.67
CA GLU A 105 13.32 12.17 3.43
C GLU A 105 12.05 13.00 3.67
N GLY A 106 11.55 12.93 4.90
CA GLY A 106 10.66 13.92 5.48
C GLY A 106 11.51 15.13 5.81
N SER A 107 11.82 15.90 4.78
CA SER A 107 12.08 17.34 4.81
C SER A 107 12.47 17.90 6.20
N ASP A 108 13.77 17.92 6.49
CA ASP A 108 14.39 18.80 7.50
C ASP A 108 14.04 20.29 7.31
N LEU A 109 13.30 20.64 6.26
CA LEU A 109 12.77 21.99 6.00
C LEU A 109 11.54 22.32 6.87
N GLU A 110 10.74 21.35 7.31
CA GLU A 110 9.53 21.63 8.11
C GLU A 110 9.81 21.87 9.59
N ILE A 111 10.91 21.33 10.14
CA ILE A 111 11.34 21.66 11.53
C ILE A 111 12.02 23.05 11.59
N LYS A 112 12.64 23.52 10.50
CA LYS A 112 13.34 24.82 10.48
C LYS A 112 12.41 26.04 10.43
N ILE A 113 11.18 25.91 9.92
CA ILE A 113 10.26 27.07 9.81
C ILE A 113 9.64 27.43 11.16
N GLN A 114 9.46 26.47 12.08
CA GLN A 114 8.91 26.72 13.42
C GLN A 114 9.96 27.26 14.41
N GLN A 115 11.26 27.21 14.09
CA GLN A 115 12.32 27.69 14.98
C GLN A 115 12.78 29.14 14.74
N ILE A 116 12.41 29.76 13.61
CA ILE A 116 12.86 31.12 13.25
C ILE A 116 11.91 32.25 13.69
N LEU A 117 10.71 31.95 14.23
CA LEU A 117 9.77 32.99 14.67
C LEU A 117 9.74 33.28 16.18
N HIS A 118 10.73 32.82 16.95
CA HIS A 118 10.86 33.20 18.37
C HIS A 118 12.08 34.08 18.68
N ASP A 119 12.91 34.43 17.68
CA ASP A 119 14.14 35.19 17.93
C ASP A 119 14.05 36.68 17.53
N TYR A 120 13.01 37.14 16.81
CA TYR A 120 13.07 38.48 16.20
C TYR A 120 11.76 39.27 16.13
N VAL A 121 11.02 39.37 17.24
CA VAL A 121 10.17 40.56 17.50
C VAL A 121 10.44 41.06 18.91
N ARG A 122 11.63 41.68 19.06
CA ARG A 122 11.96 42.94 19.78
C ARG A 122 11.38 43.19 21.19
N PRO A 123 11.97 44.11 21.95
CA PRO A 123 13.38 44.41 22.24
C PRO A 123 13.69 44.31 23.75
#